data_AF-A0A497VCX9-F1
#
_entry.id   AF-A0A497VCX9-F1
#
_cell.length_a   1.000
_cell.length_b   1.000
_cell.length_c   1.000
_cell.angle_alpha   90.00
_cell.angle_beta   90.00
_cell.angle_gamma   90.00
#
_symmetry.space_group_name_H-M   'P 1'
#
loop_
_entity.id
_entity.type
_entity.pdbx_description
1 polymer ?
#
loop_
_entity_poly.entity_id
_entity_poly.type
_entity_poly.pdbx_seq_one_letter_code
_entity_poly.pdbx_strand_id
1 'polypeptide(L)'
;MSPIDLEFEESQFRAFYADHLPQLQAACAGVIHTLEQLVAAAPGIEVSKVEGRVKDVDECIRKFRRKYRAALEESNTPYEIQPWITDLIGVRVVCLYEDELEKVAQLVQSQYAVIEVTNKAAAVESTETEFGYKGLHLDLRAKASPKAQAESATEAPWPFELQIRTIIQDSWSVLDHKIKYKKSIPGQLKRRINVLSALFELADREFLQIRDATAAELLQAPDETAEPATEAQQDALQAPKASALGSELNAFTFLKIANHFFKDFEFEASKVDSFVADIQLWQPGMTRSQFNELLRHTIGTIKRYKQHFEEQNPQASFNPFTVMRHCLYLGQKGKFRPALRNVARQAFESWLLENQT
;
A
#
# COMPACT_ATOMS: atom_id res chain seq x y z
N MET A 1 -40.65 -41.09 -8.11
CA MET A 1 -39.48 -40.18 -8.01
C MET A 1 -38.52 -40.82 -7.04
N SER A 2 -37.31 -41.16 -7.49
CA SER A 2 -36.29 -41.70 -6.59
C SER A 2 -35.92 -40.62 -5.57
N PRO A 3 -35.67 -40.95 -4.29
CA PRO A 3 -35.07 -40.00 -3.37
C PRO A 3 -33.78 -39.50 -4.03
N ILE A 4 -33.59 -38.19 -4.09
CA ILE A 4 -32.35 -37.60 -4.57
C ILE A 4 -31.24 -38.15 -3.67
N ASP A 5 -30.35 -38.94 -4.26
CA ASP A 5 -29.25 -39.56 -3.54
C ASP A 5 -28.13 -38.52 -3.41
N LEU A 6 -28.09 -37.86 -2.25
CA LEU A 6 -27.04 -36.89 -1.93
C LEU A 6 -25.65 -37.52 -2.06
N GLU A 7 -25.48 -38.80 -1.74
CA GLU A 7 -24.19 -39.48 -1.86
C GLU A 7 -23.79 -39.65 -3.34
N PHE A 8 -24.77 -39.91 -4.21
CA PHE A 8 -24.57 -39.89 -5.65
C PHE A 8 -24.15 -38.51 -6.15
N GLU A 9 -24.88 -37.45 -5.80
CA GLU A 9 -24.56 -36.07 -6.22
C GLU A 9 -23.19 -35.59 -5.70
N GLU A 10 -22.82 -35.97 -4.47
CA GLU A 10 -21.49 -35.69 -3.94
C GLU A 10 -20.40 -36.44 -4.68
N SER A 11 -20.63 -37.69 -5.07
CA SER A 11 -19.69 -38.48 -5.85
C SER A 11 -19.49 -37.88 -7.25
N GLN A 12 -20.59 -37.48 -7.90
CA GLN A 12 -20.57 -36.78 -9.19
C GLN A 12 -19.81 -35.46 -9.11
N PHE A 13 -20.06 -34.66 -8.07
CA PHE A 13 -19.35 -33.39 -7.87
C PHE A 13 -17.85 -33.59 -7.60
N ARG A 14 -17.46 -34.63 -6.85
CA ARG A 14 -16.04 -34.97 -6.63
C ARG A 14 -15.34 -35.37 -7.92
N ALA A 15 -15.99 -36.18 -8.76
CA ALA A 15 -15.45 -36.57 -10.06
C ALA A 15 -15.28 -35.35 -10.97
N PHE A 16 -16.32 -34.53 -11.10
CA PHE A 16 -16.27 -33.25 -11.82
C PHE A 16 -15.12 -32.35 -11.32
N TYR A 17 -14.99 -32.18 -10.00
CA TYR A 17 -13.95 -31.35 -9.41
C TYR A 17 -12.55 -31.89 -9.73
N ALA A 18 -12.34 -33.21 -9.61
CA ALA A 18 -11.06 -33.84 -9.91
C ALA A 18 -10.65 -33.67 -11.38
N ASP A 19 -11.61 -33.85 -12.30
CA ASP A 19 -11.39 -33.73 -13.74
C ASP A 19 -11.05 -32.29 -14.19
N HIS A 20 -11.55 -31.29 -13.45
CA HIS A 20 -11.37 -29.87 -13.77
C HIS A 20 -10.35 -29.15 -12.88
N LEU A 21 -9.76 -29.83 -11.88
CA LEU A 21 -8.83 -29.21 -10.93
C LEU A 21 -7.63 -28.55 -11.63
N PRO A 22 -6.96 -29.16 -12.64
CA PRO A 22 -5.87 -28.50 -13.34
C PRO A 22 -6.29 -27.21 -14.05
N GLN A 23 -7.48 -27.19 -14.67
CA GLN A 23 -8.03 -26.01 -15.36
C GLN A 23 -8.42 -24.92 -14.36
N LEU A 24 -8.99 -25.29 -13.21
CA LEU A 24 -9.31 -24.35 -12.14
C LEU A 24 -8.05 -23.70 -11.56
N GLN A 25 -6.98 -24.48 -11.37
CA GLN A 25 -5.68 -23.98 -10.90
C GLN A 25 -5.04 -23.05 -11.92
N ALA A 26 -5.03 -23.42 -13.21
CA ALA A 26 -4.52 -22.58 -14.28
C ALA A 26 -5.31 -21.27 -14.41
N ALA A 27 -6.64 -21.34 -14.36
CA ALA A 27 -7.51 -20.16 -14.40
C ALA A 27 -7.26 -19.25 -13.18
N CYS A 28 -7.13 -19.82 -11.98
CA CYS A 28 -6.79 -19.06 -10.78
C CYS A 28 -5.45 -18.31 -10.95
N ALA A 29 -4.41 -18.98 -11.46
CA ALA A 29 -3.12 -18.35 -11.71
C ALA A 29 -3.20 -17.24 -12.77
N GLY A 30 -3.96 -17.46 -13.84
CA GLY A 30 -4.19 -16.46 -14.90
C GLY A 30 -4.91 -15.21 -14.38
N VAL A 31 -5.95 -15.39 -13.54
CA VAL A 31 -6.65 -14.26 -12.90
C VAL A 31 -5.72 -13.48 -11.98
N ILE A 32 -4.93 -14.16 -11.14
CA ILE A 32 -3.93 -13.48 -10.28
C ILE A 32 -2.98 -12.64 -11.12
N HIS A 33 -2.38 -13.22 -12.16
CA HIS A 33 -1.45 -12.52 -13.03
C HIS A 33 -2.08 -11.30 -13.71
N THR A 34 -3.30 -11.45 -14.21
CA THR A 34 -4.04 -10.35 -14.85
C THR A 34 -4.32 -9.23 -13.86
N LEU A 35 -4.75 -9.55 -12.63
CA LEU A 35 -5.01 -8.56 -11.60
C LEU A 35 -3.74 -7.84 -11.15
N GLU A 36 -2.61 -8.56 -11.00
CA GLU A 36 -1.31 -7.96 -10.68
C GLU A 36 -0.89 -6.94 -11.74
N GLN A 37 -1.02 -7.28 -13.03
CA GLN A 37 -0.72 -6.36 -14.12
C GLN A 37 -1.64 -5.14 -14.12
N LEU A 38 -2.93 -5.38 -13.90
CA LEU A 38 -3.97 -4.36 -13.90
C LEU A 38 -3.71 -3.30 -12.81
N VAL A 39 -3.45 -3.74 -11.57
CA VAL A 39 -3.21 -2.83 -10.44
C VAL A 39 -1.84 -2.15 -10.55
N ALA A 40 -0.81 -2.83 -11.04
CA ALA A 40 0.52 -2.24 -11.23
C ALA A 40 0.54 -1.13 -12.29
N ALA A 41 -0.35 -1.22 -13.29
CA ALA A 41 -0.48 -0.20 -14.34
C ALA A 41 -1.34 1.00 -13.92
N ALA A 42 -2.09 0.91 -12.81
CA ALA A 42 -3.04 1.94 -12.39
C ALA A 42 -2.37 2.97 -11.46
N PRO A 43 -2.35 4.27 -11.83
CA PRO A 43 -1.77 5.30 -10.97
C PRO A 43 -2.60 5.50 -9.70
N GLY A 44 -1.93 5.65 -8.56
CA GLY A 44 -2.58 5.92 -7.27
C GLY A 44 -3.31 4.73 -6.65
N ILE A 45 -2.95 3.50 -7.05
CA ILE A 45 -3.34 2.25 -6.40
C ILE A 45 -2.08 1.56 -5.93
N GLU A 46 -1.94 1.38 -4.61
CA GLU A 46 -0.87 0.60 -4.01
C GLU A 46 -1.44 -0.68 -3.40
N VAL A 47 -1.06 -1.83 -3.99
CA VAL A 47 -1.46 -3.14 -3.44
C VAL A 47 -0.31 -3.74 -2.65
N SER A 48 -0.63 -4.29 -1.48
CA SER A 48 0.32 -5.08 -0.69
C SER A 48 0.55 -6.45 -1.31
N LYS A 49 -0.52 -7.11 -1.77
CA LYS A 49 -0.45 -8.44 -2.37
C LYS A 49 -1.73 -8.80 -3.13
N VAL A 50 -1.56 -9.68 -4.12
CA VAL A 50 -2.62 -10.41 -4.81
C VAL A 50 -2.41 -11.89 -4.55
N GLU A 51 -3.44 -12.58 -4.06
CA GLU A 51 -3.37 -14.01 -3.74
C GLU A 51 -4.63 -14.70 -4.26
N GLY A 52 -4.54 -15.98 -4.62
CA GLY A 52 -5.72 -16.74 -5.01
C GLY A 52 -5.60 -18.20 -4.65
N ARG A 53 -6.75 -18.88 -4.63
CA ARG A 53 -6.83 -20.31 -4.38
C ARG A 53 -8.04 -20.92 -5.07
N VAL A 54 -7.91 -22.20 -5.38
CA VAL A 54 -9.06 -23.06 -5.68
C VAL A 54 -9.60 -23.59 -4.36
N LYS A 55 -10.92 -23.51 -4.18
CA LYS A 55 -11.60 -23.96 -2.97
C LYS A 55 -11.58 -25.48 -2.86
N ASP A 56 -11.32 -25.98 -1.65
CA ASP A 56 -11.33 -27.41 -1.38
C ASP A 56 -12.71 -28.05 -1.62
N VAL A 57 -12.72 -29.26 -2.17
CA VAL A 57 -13.93 -29.99 -2.57
C VAL A 57 -14.85 -30.29 -1.38
N ASP A 58 -14.29 -30.62 -0.21
CA ASP A 58 -15.08 -30.89 0.98
C ASP A 58 -15.67 -29.59 1.55
N GLU A 59 -14.98 -28.46 1.41
CA GLU A 59 -15.55 -27.15 1.73
C GLU A 59 -16.71 -26.78 0.82
N CYS A 60 -16.63 -27.10 -0.47
CA CYS A 60 -17.71 -26.89 -1.44
C CYS A 60 -18.96 -27.69 -1.05
N ILE A 61 -18.81 -29.00 -0.81
CA ILE A 61 -19.90 -29.89 -0.40
C ILE A 61 -20.49 -29.43 0.94
N ARG A 62 -19.64 -29.05 1.91
CA ARG A 62 -20.10 -28.55 3.21
C ARG A 62 -20.87 -27.24 3.09
N LYS A 63 -20.45 -26.34 2.20
CA LYS A 63 -21.18 -25.10 1.89
C LYS A 63 -22.55 -25.44 1.31
N PHE A 64 -22.61 -26.38 0.36
CA PHE A 64 -23.87 -26.82 -0.25
C PHE A 64 -24.84 -27.39 0.79
N ARG A 65 -24.39 -28.37 1.58
CA ARG A 65 -25.16 -29.00 2.66
C ARG A 65 -25.73 -27.98 3.65
N ARG A 66 -24.93 -26.97 4.00
CA ARG A 66 -25.33 -25.95 4.99
C ARG A 66 -26.30 -24.92 4.43
N LYS A 67 -26.11 -24.46 3.19
CA LYS A 67 -26.79 -23.28 2.65
C LYS A 67 -27.99 -23.60 1.75
N TYR A 68 -27.94 -24.70 0.99
CA TYR A 68 -28.90 -24.96 -0.09
C TYR A 68 -29.71 -26.24 0.11
N ARG A 69 -29.09 -27.30 0.66
CA ARG A 69 -29.70 -28.62 0.79
C ARG A 69 -31.09 -28.61 1.44
N ALA A 70 -31.22 -28.00 2.63
CA ALA A 70 -32.46 -28.07 3.40
C ALA A 70 -33.67 -27.54 2.60
N ALA A 71 -33.51 -26.40 1.92
CA ALA A 71 -34.58 -25.80 1.13
C ALA A 71 -34.91 -26.62 -0.14
N LEU A 72 -33.90 -27.23 -0.77
CA LEU A 72 -34.08 -28.04 -1.97
C LEU A 72 -34.76 -29.38 -1.65
N GLU A 73 -34.39 -30.01 -0.54
CA GLU A 73 -35.03 -31.25 -0.07
C GLU A 73 -36.46 -31.00 0.41
N GLU A 74 -36.73 -29.91 1.14
CA GLU A 74 -38.08 -29.55 1.57
C GLU A 74 -39.02 -29.28 0.38
N SER A 75 -38.49 -28.73 -0.70
CA SER A 75 -39.24 -28.49 -1.95
C SER A 75 -39.33 -29.69 -2.89
N ASN A 76 -38.72 -30.84 -2.55
CA ASN A 76 -38.60 -32.02 -3.42
C ASN A 76 -38.04 -31.70 -4.83
N THR A 77 -37.15 -30.70 -4.92
CA THR A 77 -36.57 -30.26 -6.19
C THR A 77 -35.30 -31.06 -6.48
N PRO A 78 -35.18 -31.77 -7.62
CA PRO A 78 -33.92 -32.36 -8.06
C PRO A 78 -32.82 -31.31 -8.15
N TYR A 79 -31.62 -31.64 -7.67
CA TYR A 79 -30.50 -30.72 -7.65
C TYR A 79 -29.20 -31.40 -8.04
N GLU A 80 -28.33 -30.63 -8.69
CA GLU A 80 -26.91 -30.92 -8.86
C GLU A 80 -26.12 -29.97 -7.96
N ILE A 81 -24.98 -30.39 -7.41
CA ILE A 81 -24.18 -29.52 -6.52
C ILE A 81 -23.48 -28.41 -7.31
N GLN A 82 -22.96 -28.72 -8.51
CA GLN A 82 -22.10 -27.84 -9.29
C GLN A 82 -22.66 -26.41 -9.48
N PRO A 83 -23.92 -26.22 -9.94
CA PRO A 83 -24.43 -24.88 -10.25
C PRO A 83 -24.52 -23.92 -9.05
N TRP A 84 -24.48 -24.46 -7.81
CA TRP A 84 -24.63 -23.69 -6.58
C TRP A 84 -23.31 -23.22 -5.97
N ILE A 85 -22.18 -23.70 -6.50
CA ILE A 85 -20.84 -23.35 -6.04
C ILE A 85 -20.21 -22.41 -7.07
N THR A 86 -20.50 -21.13 -6.92
CA THR A 86 -20.02 -20.05 -7.80
C THR A 86 -18.59 -19.58 -7.45
N ASP A 87 -18.10 -19.92 -6.25
CA ASP A 87 -16.83 -19.47 -5.69
C ASP A 87 -15.77 -20.59 -5.65
N LEU A 88 -15.67 -21.38 -6.74
CA LEU A 88 -14.62 -22.39 -6.89
C LEU A 88 -13.23 -21.74 -6.94
N ILE A 89 -13.12 -20.59 -7.61
CA ILE A 89 -11.93 -19.76 -7.66
C ILE A 89 -12.17 -18.56 -6.74
N GLY A 90 -11.33 -18.40 -5.74
CA GLY A 90 -11.33 -17.24 -4.85
C GLY A 90 -10.02 -16.47 -4.97
N VAL A 91 -10.10 -15.21 -5.34
CA VAL A 91 -8.95 -14.30 -5.47
C VAL A 91 -9.11 -13.16 -4.49
N ARG A 92 -8.00 -12.66 -3.97
CA ARG A 92 -7.94 -11.57 -3.01
C ARG A 92 -6.93 -10.53 -3.47
N VAL A 93 -7.35 -9.27 -3.44
CA VAL A 93 -6.46 -8.12 -3.58
C VAL A 93 -6.44 -7.39 -2.23
N VAL A 94 -5.24 -7.24 -1.67
CA VAL A 94 -5.03 -6.52 -0.41
C VAL A 94 -4.41 -5.16 -0.72
N CYS A 95 -5.19 -4.10 -0.55
CA CYS A 95 -4.82 -2.71 -0.70
C CYS A 95 -4.20 -2.17 0.60
N LEU A 96 -3.49 -1.05 0.53
CA LEU A 96 -2.97 -0.39 1.72
C LEU A 96 -4.06 0.37 2.47
N TYR A 97 -4.95 1.05 1.75
CA TYR A 97 -5.94 1.98 2.30
C TYR A 97 -7.35 1.74 1.79
N GLU A 98 -8.35 2.21 2.55
CA GLU A 98 -9.77 1.97 2.26
C GLU A 98 -10.24 2.64 0.96
N ASP A 99 -9.72 3.82 0.62
CA ASP A 99 -10.10 4.56 -0.60
C ASP A 99 -9.63 3.88 -1.90
N GLU A 100 -8.77 2.87 -1.81
CA GLU A 100 -8.28 2.07 -2.93
C GLU A 100 -9.23 0.93 -3.31
N LEU A 101 -10.06 0.46 -2.38
CA LEU A 101 -10.97 -0.68 -2.61
C LEU A 101 -11.88 -0.42 -3.80
N GLU A 102 -12.49 0.76 -3.85
CA GLU A 102 -13.42 1.16 -4.90
C GLU A 102 -12.68 1.39 -6.22
N LYS A 103 -11.45 1.93 -6.19
CA LYS A 103 -10.61 2.10 -7.39
C LYS A 103 -10.29 0.75 -8.02
N VAL A 104 -9.87 -0.22 -7.21
CA VAL A 104 -9.62 -1.60 -7.68
C VAL A 104 -10.91 -2.22 -8.21
N ALA A 105 -12.04 -2.04 -7.51
CA ALA A 105 -13.32 -2.58 -7.96
C ALA A 105 -13.69 -2.08 -9.35
N GLN A 106 -13.65 -0.76 -9.57
CA GLN A 106 -13.96 -0.13 -10.85
C GLN A 106 -13.01 -0.62 -11.96
N LEU A 107 -11.72 -0.70 -11.64
CA LEU A 107 -10.70 -1.18 -12.57
C LEU A 107 -10.98 -2.64 -13.00
N VAL A 108 -11.35 -3.52 -12.07
CA VAL A 108 -11.68 -4.91 -12.38
C VAL A 108 -13.00 -5.03 -13.15
N GLN A 109 -14.02 -4.25 -12.80
CA GLN A 109 -15.30 -4.20 -13.53
C GLN A 109 -15.13 -3.72 -14.99
N SER A 110 -14.07 -2.96 -15.27
CA SER A 110 -13.71 -2.58 -16.64
C SER A 110 -13.22 -3.76 -17.49
N GLN A 111 -12.68 -4.81 -16.88
CA GLN A 111 -12.14 -6.00 -17.57
C GLN A 111 -13.08 -7.20 -17.54
N TYR A 112 -13.79 -7.39 -16.43
CA TYR A 112 -14.65 -8.56 -16.21
C TYR A 112 -16.13 -8.19 -16.21
N ALA A 113 -16.99 -9.15 -16.50
CA ALA A 113 -18.43 -9.00 -16.33
C ALA A 113 -18.81 -9.32 -14.88
N VAL A 114 -19.59 -8.43 -14.26
CA VAL A 114 -20.06 -8.59 -12.89
C VAL A 114 -21.30 -9.45 -12.86
N ILE A 115 -21.29 -10.48 -12.00
CA ILE A 115 -22.44 -11.31 -11.67
C ILE A 115 -23.15 -10.71 -10.45
N GLU A 116 -22.41 -10.45 -9.38
CA GLU A 116 -22.94 -9.92 -8.12
C GLU A 116 -21.89 -9.04 -7.42
N VAL A 117 -22.34 -8.00 -6.73
CA VAL A 117 -21.51 -7.16 -5.85
C VAL A 117 -22.06 -7.29 -4.44
N THR A 118 -21.22 -7.73 -3.50
CA THR A 118 -21.57 -7.77 -2.08
C THR A 118 -20.64 -6.85 -1.29
N ASN A 119 -21.17 -5.74 -0.79
CA ASN A 119 -20.46 -4.90 0.17
C ASN A 119 -20.71 -5.41 1.59
N LYS A 120 -19.74 -6.17 2.13
CA LYS A 120 -19.88 -6.74 3.49
C LYS A 120 -19.61 -5.75 4.60
N ALA A 121 -18.93 -4.62 4.32
CA ALA A 121 -18.77 -3.50 5.26
C ALA A 121 -20.13 -2.85 5.60
N ALA A 122 -21.02 -2.72 4.61
CA ALA A 122 -22.36 -2.17 4.81
C ALA A 122 -23.34 -3.15 5.50
N ALA A 123 -23.06 -4.46 5.50
CA ALA A 123 -23.99 -5.48 5.98
C ALA A 123 -24.17 -5.51 7.52
N VAL A 124 -23.32 -4.80 8.28
CA VAL A 124 -23.37 -4.68 9.75
C VAL A 124 -24.72 -4.17 10.25
N GLU A 125 -25.40 -3.30 9.49
CA GLU A 125 -26.63 -2.67 9.95
C GLU A 125 -27.82 -3.63 10.09
N SER A 126 -27.72 -4.86 9.56
CA SER A 126 -28.88 -5.74 9.41
C SER A 126 -29.01 -6.88 10.43
N THR A 127 -27.94 -7.27 11.14
CA THR A 127 -28.03 -8.38 12.12
C THR A 127 -27.09 -8.25 13.33
N GLU A 128 -27.62 -8.45 14.55
CA GLU A 128 -26.84 -8.50 15.80
C GLU A 128 -25.78 -9.63 15.84
N THR A 129 -25.78 -10.51 14.84
CA THR A 129 -25.02 -11.78 14.81
C THR A 129 -23.79 -11.76 13.90
N GLU A 130 -23.62 -10.76 13.04
CA GLU A 130 -22.50 -10.72 12.10
C GLU A 130 -21.60 -9.49 12.29
N PHE A 131 -20.35 -9.74 12.71
CA PHE A 131 -19.27 -8.76 12.63
C PHE A 131 -19.00 -8.45 11.14
N GLY A 132 -19.37 -7.26 10.69
CA GLY A 132 -19.34 -6.88 9.28
C GLY A 132 -18.19 -5.95 8.89
N TYR A 133 -17.12 -5.84 9.68
CA TYR A 133 -15.89 -5.22 9.18
C TYR A 133 -15.21 -6.14 8.16
N LYS A 134 -15.62 -6.08 6.90
CA LYS A 134 -15.16 -6.94 5.81
C LYS A 134 -15.09 -6.12 4.52
N GLY A 135 -14.11 -6.42 3.69
CA GLY A 135 -13.96 -5.73 2.41
C GLY A 135 -15.05 -6.05 1.38
N LEU A 136 -14.83 -5.55 0.17
CA LEU A 136 -15.74 -5.66 -0.97
C LEU A 136 -15.59 -7.03 -1.65
N HIS A 137 -16.72 -7.64 -2.01
CA HIS A 137 -16.74 -8.92 -2.73
C HIS A 137 -17.41 -8.72 -4.09
N LEU A 138 -16.78 -9.23 -5.14
CA LEU A 138 -17.27 -9.19 -6.52
C LEU A 138 -17.30 -10.63 -7.06
N ASP A 139 -18.47 -11.11 -7.46
CA ASP A 139 -18.56 -12.34 -8.25
C ASP A 139 -18.47 -11.97 -9.73
N LEU A 140 -17.47 -12.50 -10.41
CA LEU A 140 -17.01 -12.06 -11.72
C LEU A 140 -16.92 -13.22 -12.71
N ARG A 141 -17.00 -12.91 -13.99
CA ARG A 141 -16.68 -13.82 -15.09
C ARG A 141 -16.02 -13.07 -16.24
N ALA A 142 -15.33 -13.79 -17.12
CA ALA A 142 -14.79 -13.21 -18.35
C ALA A 142 -15.90 -12.54 -19.19
N LYS A 143 -15.60 -11.41 -19.81
CA LYS A 143 -16.52 -10.76 -20.75
C LYS A 143 -16.63 -11.61 -22.01
N ALA A 144 -17.86 -11.82 -22.49
CA ALA A 144 -18.07 -12.46 -23.79
C ALA A 144 -17.55 -11.51 -24.89
N SER A 145 -16.35 -11.77 -25.42
CA SER A 145 -15.78 -11.03 -26.54
C SER A 145 -15.80 -11.90 -27.80
N PRO A 146 -16.21 -11.38 -28.97
CA PRO A 146 -16.11 -12.09 -30.25
C PRO A 146 -14.67 -12.50 -30.60
N LYS A 147 -13.65 -11.81 -30.05
CA LYS A 147 -12.22 -12.12 -30.25
C LYS A 147 -11.66 -13.18 -29.28
N ALA A 148 -12.31 -13.41 -28.14
CA ALA A 148 -11.84 -14.40 -27.16
C ALA A 148 -11.94 -15.85 -27.68
N GLN A 149 -12.72 -16.06 -28.74
CA GLN A 149 -12.90 -17.37 -29.37
C GLN A 149 -11.69 -17.84 -30.20
N ALA A 150 -10.72 -16.96 -30.48
CA ALA A 150 -9.61 -17.26 -31.41
C ALA A 150 -8.23 -17.42 -30.75
N GLU A 151 -7.94 -16.80 -29.59
CA GLU A 151 -6.54 -16.71 -29.10
C GLU A 151 -6.30 -16.94 -27.60
N SER A 152 -7.33 -17.18 -26.76
CA SER A 152 -7.11 -17.47 -25.33
C SER A 152 -7.95 -18.67 -24.89
N ALA A 153 -7.43 -19.87 -25.12
CA ALA A 153 -7.96 -21.09 -24.51
C ALA A 153 -7.58 -21.21 -23.01
N THR A 154 -6.79 -20.27 -22.49
CA THR A 154 -6.27 -20.25 -21.11
C THR A 154 -7.12 -19.43 -20.13
N GLU A 155 -7.98 -18.54 -20.62
CA GLU A 155 -9.01 -17.87 -19.81
C GLU A 155 -10.29 -18.72 -19.84
N ALA A 156 -10.31 -19.79 -19.04
CA ALA A 156 -11.47 -20.66 -18.96
C ALA A 156 -12.72 -19.92 -18.42
N PRO A 157 -13.95 -20.34 -18.79
CA PRO A 157 -15.22 -19.68 -18.48
C PRO A 157 -15.69 -19.87 -17.03
N TRP A 158 -14.75 -19.95 -16.07
CA TRP A 158 -15.07 -20.13 -14.66
C TRP A 158 -15.36 -18.78 -14.01
N PRO A 159 -16.51 -18.63 -13.34
CA PRO A 159 -16.70 -17.49 -12.47
C PRO A 159 -15.71 -17.55 -11.30
N PHE A 160 -15.35 -16.39 -10.78
CA PHE A 160 -14.49 -16.29 -9.61
C PHE A 160 -15.02 -15.21 -8.65
N GLU A 161 -14.80 -15.43 -7.35
CA GLU A 161 -15.05 -14.42 -6.32
C GLU A 161 -13.75 -13.63 -6.13
N LEU A 162 -13.81 -12.31 -6.35
CA LEU A 162 -12.75 -11.38 -5.97
C LEU A 162 -13.10 -10.70 -4.64
N GLN A 163 -12.20 -10.80 -3.67
CA GLN A 163 -12.27 -10.13 -2.38
C GLN A 163 -11.25 -8.98 -2.34
N ILE A 164 -11.73 -7.75 -2.28
CA ILE A 164 -10.88 -6.55 -2.20
C ILE A 164 -10.91 -6.06 -0.75
N ARG A 165 -9.74 -5.95 -0.13
CA ARG A 165 -9.59 -5.65 1.30
C ARG A 165 -8.43 -4.71 1.56
N THR A 166 -8.46 -3.99 2.67
CA THR A 166 -7.25 -3.37 3.23
C THR A 166 -6.41 -4.42 3.97
N ILE A 167 -5.15 -4.11 4.29
CA ILE A 167 -4.30 -4.94 5.17
C ILE A 167 -5.00 -5.24 6.50
N ILE A 168 -5.71 -4.25 7.05
CA ILE A 168 -6.37 -4.35 8.35
C ILE A 168 -7.62 -5.23 8.26
N GLN A 169 -8.42 -5.08 7.20
CA GLN A 169 -9.55 -5.97 6.92
C GLN A 169 -9.10 -7.42 6.66
N ASP A 170 -7.98 -7.61 5.96
CA ASP A 170 -7.43 -8.95 5.71
C ASP A 170 -7.01 -9.63 7.02
N SER A 171 -6.26 -8.90 7.85
CA SER A 171 -5.82 -9.33 9.18
C SER A 171 -7.01 -9.68 10.08
N TRP A 172 -8.02 -8.80 10.11
CA TRP A 172 -9.25 -9.05 10.87
C TRP A 172 -9.96 -10.31 10.39
N SER A 173 -10.10 -10.51 9.07
CA SER A 173 -10.80 -11.67 8.52
C SER A 173 -10.13 -13.00 8.90
N VAL A 174 -8.80 -13.03 9.00
CA VAL A 174 -8.07 -14.24 9.44
C VAL A 174 -8.38 -14.55 10.91
N LEU A 175 -8.40 -13.51 11.76
CA LEU A 175 -8.72 -13.64 13.18
C LEU A 175 -10.20 -14.02 13.39
N ASP A 176 -11.13 -13.32 12.74
CA ASP A 176 -12.57 -13.57 12.80
C ASP A 176 -12.89 -15.01 12.41
N HIS A 177 -12.27 -15.54 11.35
CA HIS A 177 -12.47 -16.93 10.95
C HIS A 177 -12.01 -17.92 12.03
N LYS A 178 -10.85 -17.70 12.65
CA LYS A 178 -10.36 -18.54 13.76
C LYS A 178 -11.24 -18.45 15.02
N ILE A 179 -11.80 -17.28 15.29
CA ILE A 179 -12.70 -17.04 16.43
C ILE A 179 -14.05 -17.73 16.19
N LYS A 180 -14.67 -17.51 15.02
CA LYS A 180 -15.97 -18.10 14.64
C LYS A 180 -15.95 -19.61 14.48
N TYR A 181 -14.78 -20.20 14.20
CA TYR A 181 -14.64 -21.66 14.15
C TYR A 181 -15.02 -22.33 15.49
N LYS A 182 -14.89 -21.63 16.62
CA LYS A 182 -15.33 -22.12 17.93
C LYS A 182 -16.84 -21.92 18.07
N LYS A 183 -17.62 -23.02 17.94
CA LYS A 183 -19.08 -22.99 18.12
C LYS A 183 -19.44 -22.57 19.56
N SER A 184 -20.50 -21.76 19.68
CA SER A 184 -21.06 -21.14 20.90
C SER A 184 -20.12 -20.19 21.68
N ILE A 185 -19.86 -19.01 21.11
CA ILE A 185 -19.18 -17.91 21.82
C ILE A 185 -20.13 -17.26 22.86
N PRO A 186 -19.74 -17.18 24.15
CA PRO A 186 -20.48 -16.47 25.19
C PRO A 186 -20.73 -14.99 24.85
N GLY A 187 -21.85 -14.43 25.30
CA GLY A 187 -22.24 -13.05 24.99
C GLY A 187 -21.19 -11.98 25.37
N GLN A 188 -20.53 -12.13 26.52
CA GLN A 188 -19.46 -11.22 26.94
C GLN A 188 -18.27 -11.23 25.96
N LEU A 189 -17.90 -12.40 25.43
CA LEU A 189 -16.85 -12.53 24.43
C LEU A 189 -17.28 -11.98 23.08
N LYS A 190 -18.54 -12.21 22.65
CA LYS A 190 -19.10 -11.56 21.45
C LYS A 190 -18.98 -10.04 21.52
N ARG A 191 -19.33 -9.44 22.66
CA ARG A 191 -19.19 -7.98 22.87
C ARG A 191 -17.74 -7.52 22.71
N ARG A 192 -16.77 -8.25 23.23
CA ARG A 192 -15.34 -7.92 23.06
C ARG A 192 -14.90 -8.04 21.60
N ILE A 193 -15.38 -9.04 20.86
CA ILE A 193 -15.08 -9.20 19.44
C ILE A 193 -15.69 -8.04 18.63
N ASN A 194 -16.90 -7.58 18.97
CA ASN A 194 -17.51 -6.39 18.34
C ASN A 194 -16.66 -5.15 18.56
N VAL A 195 -16.19 -4.93 19.79
CA VAL A 195 -15.28 -3.81 20.11
C VAL A 195 -13.98 -3.92 19.31
N LEU A 196 -13.40 -5.12 19.19
CA LEU A 196 -12.20 -5.31 18.35
C LEU A 196 -12.47 -5.01 16.88
N SER A 197 -13.61 -5.44 16.34
CA SER A 197 -14.01 -5.12 14.96
C SER A 197 -14.05 -3.60 14.74
N ALA A 198 -14.65 -2.86 15.68
CA ALA A 198 -14.73 -1.39 15.61
C ALA A 198 -13.35 -0.73 15.76
N LEU A 199 -12.45 -1.29 16.56
CA LEU A 199 -11.07 -0.78 16.68
C LEU A 199 -10.27 -0.98 15.39
N PHE A 200 -10.45 -2.12 14.70
CA PHE A 200 -9.82 -2.35 13.41
C PHE A 200 -10.36 -1.39 12.35
N GLU A 201 -11.67 -1.16 12.33
CA GLU A 201 -12.27 -0.16 11.44
C GLU A 201 -11.76 1.25 11.70
N LEU A 202 -11.68 1.65 12.98
CA LEU A 202 -11.09 2.94 13.35
C LEU A 202 -9.64 3.03 12.88
N ALA A 203 -8.84 2.00 13.10
CA ALA A 203 -7.45 1.99 12.68
C ALA A 203 -7.31 2.20 11.16
N ASP A 204 -8.12 1.53 10.34
CA ASP A 204 -8.11 1.71 8.87
C ASP A 204 -8.34 3.16 8.47
N ARG A 205 -9.34 3.81 9.08
CA ARG A 205 -9.66 5.22 8.84
C ARG A 205 -8.54 6.15 9.30
N GLU A 206 -7.94 5.89 10.45
CA GLU A 206 -6.84 6.71 10.98
C GLU A 206 -5.58 6.61 10.10
N PHE A 207 -5.23 5.43 9.58
CA PHE A 207 -4.11 5.29 8.64
C PHE A 207 -4.35 6.07 7.35
N LEU A 208 -5.57 6.03 6.81
CA LEU A 208 -5.97 6.83 5.65
C LEU A 208 -5.85 8.34 5.95
N GLN A 209 -6.36 8.80 7.10
CA GLN A 209 -6.28 10.21 7.48
C GLN A 209 -4.83 10.68 7.67
N ILE A 210 -3.97 9.87 8.29
CA ILE A 210 -2.55 10.17 8.46
C ILE A 210 -1.86 10.30 7.10
N ARG A 211 -2.12 9.38 6.17
CA ARG A 211 -1.60 9.45 4.80
C ARG A 211 -2.00 10.76 4.11
N ASP A 212 -3.29 11.09 4.15
CA ASP A 212 -3.83 12.28 3.48
C ASP A 212 -3.32 13.58 4.12
N ALA A 213 -3.25 13.63 5.45
CA ALA A 213 -2.67 14.77 6.18
C ALA A 213 -1.18 14.94 5.85
N THR A 214 -0.42 13.83 5.79
CA THR A 214 0.99 13.85 5.42
C THR A 214 1.19 14.39 4.00
N ALA A 215 0.37 13.94 3.05
CA ALA A 215 0.39 14.43 1.68
C ALA A 215 0.01 15.93 1.60
N ALA A 216 -0.96 16.38 2.39
CA ALA A 216 -1.36 17.79 2.46
C ALA A 216 -0.26 18.68 3.05
N GLU A 217 0.43 18.24 4.11
CA GLU A 217 1.56 18.97 4.69
C GLU A 217 2.72 19.12 3.70
N LEU A 218 3.01 18.06 2.92
CA LEU A 218 3.99 18.09 1.85
C LEU A 218 3.70 19.16 0.79
N LEU A 219 2.42 19.37 0.47
CA LEU A 219 1.98 20.39 -0.48
C LEU A 219 1.95 21.81 0.12
N GLN A 220 1.58 21.94 1.41
CA GLN A 220 1.40 23.24 2.09
C GLN A 220 2.69 23.83 2.65
N ALA A 221 3.74 23.03 2.86
CA ALA A 221 5.03 23.58 3.27
C ALA A 221 5.41 24.70 2.28
N PRO A 222 5.68 25.94 2.72
CA PRO A 222 5.93 27.06 1.81
C PRO A 222 7.15 26.80 0.94
N ASP A 223 7.11 27.24 -0.33
CA ASP A 223 8.29 27.22 -1.21
C ASP A 223 9.20 28.40 -0.84
N GLU A 224 9.92 28.27 0.27
CA GLU A 224 10.89 29.25 0.76
C GLU A 224 12.19 29.21 -0.07
N THR A 225 12.08 28.96 -1.38
CA THR A 225 13.17 29.11 -2.33
C THR A 225 13.26 30.54 -2.90
N ALA A 226 12.26 31.38 -2.66
CA ALA A 226 12.38 32.82 -2.89
C ALA A 226 13.37 33.44 -1.89
N GLU A 227 14.27 34.29 -2.39
CA GLU A 227 15.17 35.10 -1.57
C GLU A 227 14.39 35.83 -0.48
N PRO A 228 14.93 35.97 0.75
CA PRO A 228 14.41 37.00 1.64
C PRO A 228 14.64 38.34 0.94
N ALA A 229 13.55 38.91 0.40
CA ALA A 229 13.56 40.29 -0.06
C ALA A 229 14.14 41.12 1.09
N THR A 230 15.20 41.85 0.77
CA THR A 230 15.96 42.72 1.67
C THR A 230 15.08 43.32 2.77
N GLU A 231 15.38 42.95 4.01
CA GLU A 231 14.85 43.61 5.20
C GLU A 231 15.37 45.06 5.24
N ALA A 232 14.64 45.95 4.58
CA ALA A 232 14.64 47.37 4.89
C ALA A 232 13.33 47.67 5.65
N GLN A 233 13.46 47.69 6.97
CA GLN A 233 12.66 48.41 7.99
C GLN A 233 11.26 48.93 7.56
N GLN A 234 10.19 48.45 8.22
CA GLN A 234 9.45 49.22 9.24
C GLN A 234 8.19 48.49 9.77
N ASP A 235 8.16 48.41 11.10
CA ASP A 235 7.04 48.51 12.05
C ASP A 235 5.84 47.54 12.07
N ALA A 236 5.80 46.84 13.21
CA ALA A 236 4.67 46.70 14.13
C ALA A 236 3.33 46.16 13.57
N LEU A 237 3.17 44.84 13.67
CA LEU A 237 2.00 44.23 14.33
C LEU A 237 2.33 42.77 14.68
N GLN A 238 2.25 42.46 15.98
CA GLN A 238 2.49 41.13 16.53
C GLN A 238 1.46 40.14 15.99
N ALA A 239 1.90 39.22 15.13
CA ALA A 239 1.24 37.94 14.91
C ALA A 239 1.93 36.88 15.78
N PRO A 240 1.19 35.92 16.37
CA PRO A 240 1.76 34.96 17.28
C PRO A 240 2.75 34.08 16.52
N LYS A 241 3.99 33.99 17.03
CA LYS A 241 5.04 33.10 16.53
C LYS A 241 4.45 31.72 16.31
N ALA A 242 4.43 31.29 15.04
CA ALA A 242 4.17 29.92 14.68
C ALA A 242 5.06 29.02 15.56
N SER A 243 4.43 28.04 16.19
CA SER A 243 5.02 27.02 17.03
C SER A 243 6.41 26.56 16.54
N ALA A 244 7.37 26.47 17.46
CA ALA A 244 8.74 26.01 17.19
C ALA A 244 8.80 24.64 16.47
N LEU A 245 7.77 23.80 16.60
CA LEU A 245 7.65 22.52 15.88
C LEU A 245 7.55 22.67 14.35
N GLY A 246 7.02 23.78 13.83
CA GLY A 246 6.90 23.99 12.38
C GLY A 246 8.20 24.42 11.68
N SER A 247 9.24 24.73 12.47
CA SER A 247 10.53 25.22 11.96
C SER A 247 11.62 24.14 11.90
N GLU A 248 11.46 23.05 12.63
CA GLU A 248 12.45 21.97 12.72
C GLU A 248 12.56 21.20 11.40
N LEU A 249 13.78 20.82 11.02
CA LEU A 249 14.05 20.02 9.85
C LEU A 249 13.56 18.59 10.08
N ASN A 250 12.62 18.14 9.26
CA ASN A 250 12.09 16.78 9.22
C ASN A 250 12.24 16.18 7.81
N ALA A 251 11.94 14.89 7.63
CA ALA A 251 12.06 14.19 6.35
C ALA A 251 11.34 14.90 5.19
N PHE A 252 10.15 15.45 5.45
CA PHE A 252 9.31 16.12 4.47
C PHE A 252 9.90 17.46 4.00
N THR A 253 10.24 18.34 4.94
CA THR A 253 10.86 19.64 4.66
C THR A 253 12.26 19.47 4.06
N PHE A 254 13.00 18.46 4.50
CA PHE A 254 14.27 18.06 3.90
C PHE A 254 14.10 17.66 2.43
N LEU A 255 13.17 16.75 2.11
CA LEU A 255 12.93 16.27 0.74
C LEU A 255 12.61 17.42 -0.19
N LYS A 256 11.80 18.37 0.26
CA LYS A 256 11.47 19.56 -0.53
C LYS A 256 12.71 20.39 -0.88
N ILE A 257 13.56 20.67 0.12
CA ILE A 257 14.81 21.41 -0.09
C ILE A 257 15.75 20.60 -0.99
N ALA A 258 15.93 19.31 -0.73
CA ALA A 258 16.81 18.43 -1.49
C ALA A 258 16.39 18.34 -2.98
N ASN A 259 15.09 18.15 -3.26
CA ASN A 259 14.56 18.12 -4.63
C ASN A 259 14.76 19.44 -5.38
N HIS A 260 14.79 20.59 -4.68
CA HIS A 260 15.11 21.87 -5.30
C HIS A 260 16.56 21.91 -5.82
N PHE A 261 17.52 21.41 -5.04
CA PHE A 261 18.95 21.38 -5.42
C PHE A 261 19.32 20.21 -6.34
N PHE A 262 18.58 19.10 -6.29
CA PHE A 262 18.90 17.83 -6.94
C PHE A 262 17.68 17.26 -7.69
N LYS A 263 17.20 18.00 -8.70
CA LYS A 263 15.96 17.69 -9.43
C LYS A 263 15.97 16.32 -10.14
N ASP A 264 17.14 15.86 -10.55
CA ASP A 264 17.30 14.62 -11.33
C ASP A 264 17.60 13.40 -10.46
N PHE A 265 17.44 13.51 -9.14
CA PHE A 265 17.74 12.43 -8.20
C PHE A 265 16.49 11.97 -7.44
N GLU A 266 16.21 10.68 -7.50
CA GLU A 266 15.13 10.05 -6.75
C GLU A 266 15.61 9.67 -5.34
N PHE A 267 15.03 10.30 -4.32
CA PHE A 267 15.38 10.06 -2.92
C PHE A 267 14.58 8.90 -2.32
N GLU A 268 15.27 7.86 -1.85
CA GLU A 268 14.66 6.75 -1.12
C GLU A 268 14.26 7.18 0.31
N ALA A 269 13.01 6.94 0.70
CA ALA A 269 12.46 7.38 1.99
C ALA A 269 13.29 6.91 3.20
N SER A 270 13.72 5.65 3.21
CA SER A 270 14.54 5.07 4.30
C SER A 270 15.87 5.81 4.52
N LYS A 271 16.49 6.27 3.42
CA LYS A 271 17.75 7.02 3.43
C LYS A 271 17.54 8.47 3.83
N VAL A 272 16.42 9.07 3.43
CA VAL A 272 16.02 10.41 3.88
C VAL A 272 15.86 10.44 5.38
N ASP A 273 15.07 9.52 5.94
CA ASP A 273 14.81 9.47 7.39
C ASP A 273 16.12 9.31 8.17
N SER A 274 16.95 8.36 7.74
CA SER A 274 18.27 8.12 8.33
C SER A 274 19.16 9.37 8.26
N PHE A 275 19.14 10.09 7.14
CA PHE A 275 19.98 11.27 6.95
C PHE A 275 19.49 12.49 7.75
N VAL A 276 18.18 12.69 7.86
CA VAL A 276 17.63 13.77 8.72
C VAL A 276 17.90 13.46 10.18
N ALA A 277 17.77 12.21 10.62
CA ALA A 277 18.14 11.78 11.97
C ALA A 277 19.63 12.05 12.27
N ASP A 278 20.52 11.75 11.31
CA ASP A 278 21.95 12.08 11.40
C ASP A 278 22.17 13.60 11.59
N ILE A 279 21.46 14.44 10.81
CA ILE A 279 21.57 15.91 10.92
C ILE A 279 21.13 16.38 12.31
N GLN A 280 20.00 15.89 12.82
CA GLN A 280 19.50 16.23 14.15
C GLN A 280 20.42 15.72 15.26
N LEU A 281 21.10 14.58 15.04
CA LEU A 281 22.11 14.08 15.97
C LEU A 281 23.33 15.00 16.03
N TRP A 282 23.81 15.51 14.89
CA TRP A 282 24.98 16.40 14.85
C TRP A 282 24.64 17.82 15.32
N GLN A 283 23.43 18.30 15.03
CA GLN A 283 22.94 19.60 15.46
C GLN A 283 21.46 19.47 15.88
N PRO A 284 21.19 19.21 17.17
CA PRO A 284 19.83 19.18 17.69
C PRO A 284 19.10 20.50 17.48
N GLY A 285 17.84 20.42 17.05
CA GLY A 285 17.03 21.59 16.73
C GLY A 285 17.45 22.27 15.42
N MET A 286 18.04 21.52 14.49
CA MET A 286 18.29 22.03 13.14
C MET A 286 16.96 22.45 12.51
N THR A 287 16.90 23.68 12.02
CA THR A 287 15.69 24.19 11.34
C THR A 287 15.80 24.04 9.81
N ARG A 288 14.64 24.00 9.15
CA ARG A 288 14.56 23.98 7.68
C ARG A 288 15.30 25.15 7.03
N SER A 289 15.19 26.35 7.60
CA SER A 289 15.83 27.58 7.10
C SER A 289 17.34 27.50 7.21
N GLN A 290 17.86 27.07 8.36
CA GLN A 290 19.31 26.89 8.57
C GLN A 290 19.90 25.87 7.59
N PHE A 291 19.20 24.76 7.35
CA PHE A 291 19.62 23.75 6.40
C PHE A 291 19.66 24.29 4.96
N ASN A 292 18.60 24.96 4.51
CA ASN A 292 18.54 25.57 3.18
C ASN A 292 19.63 26.62 2.98
N GLU A 293 19.80 27.53 3.93
CA GLU A 293 20.83 28.57 3.92
C GLU A 293 22.25 27.98 3.82
N LEU A 294 22.54 26.95 4.62
CA LEU A 294 23.80 26.22 4.56
C LEU A 294 24.06 25.66 3.15
N LEU A 295 23.07 25.00 2.53
CA LEU A 295 23.22 24.49 1.18
C LEU A 295 23.46 25.63 0.18
N ARG A 296 22.66 26.71 0.21
CA ARG A 296 22.82 27.86 -0.71
C ARG A 296 24.22 28.43 -0.69
N HIS A 297 24.78 28.65 0.51
CA HIS A 297 26.11 29.25 0.66
C HIS A 297 27.25 28.32 0.25
N THR A 298 27.07 27.00 0.34
CA THR A 298 28.19 26.05 0.20
C THR A 298 28.14 25.22 -1.09
N ILE A 299 26.96 25.01 -1.67
CA ILE A 299 26.73 24.10 -2.81
C ILE A 299 27.62 24.44 -4.02
N GLY A 300 27.87 25.73 -4.29
CA GLY A 300 28.72 26.15 -5.41
C GLY A 300 30.17 25.66 -5.25
N THR A 301 30.73 25.80 -4.05
CA THR A 301 32.07 25.29 -3.73
C THR A 301 32.11 23.77 -3.77
N ILE A 302 31.07 23.09 -3.25
CA ILE A 302 31.03 21.63 -3.26
C ILE A 302 30.86 21.06 -4.68
N LYS A 303 30.15 21.76 -5.58
CA LYS A 303 30.06 21.36 -7.00
C LYS A 303 31.43 21.39 -7.68
N ARG A 304 32.27 22.41 -7.40
CA ARG A 304 33.65 22.46 -7.90
C ARG A 304 34.50 21.32 -7.34
N TYR A 305 34.38 21.04 -6.05
CA TYR A 305 35.09 19.92 -5.43
C TYR A 305 34.65 18.57 -6.01
N LYS A 306 33.34 18.36 -6.20
CA LYS A 306 32.79 17.16 -6.85
C LYS A 306 33.41 16.95 -8.23
N GLN A 307 33.45 17.99 -9.05
CA GLN A 307 34.05 17.90 -10.39
C GLN A 307 35.52 17.49 -10.31
N HIS A 308 36.32 18.15 -9.48
CA HIS A 308 37.73 17.82 -9.28
C HIS A 308 37.92 16.37 -8.79
N PHE A 309 37.09 15.92 -7.85
CA PHE A 309 37.16 14.56 -7.31
C PHE A 309 36.86 13.51 -8.37
N GLU A 310 35.82 13.73 -9.19
CA GLU A 310 35.39 12.80 -10.25
C GLU A 310 36.39 12.76 -11.41
N GLU A 311 37.06 13.87 -11.73
CA GLU A 311 38.15 13.91 -12.71
C GLU A 311 39.36 13.06 -12.27
N GLN A 312 39.68 13.06 -10.97
CA GLN A 312 40.76 12.24 -10.42
C GLN A 312 40.35 10.78 -10.15
N ASN A 313 39.05 10.51 -9.99
CA ASN A 313 38.53 9.20 -9.62
C ASN A 313 37.36 8.81 -10.54
N PRO A 314 37.62 8.38 -11.79
CA PRO A 314 36.56 8.12 -12.77
C PRO A 314 35.55 7.03 -12.38
N GLN A 315 35.89 6.18 -11.40
CA GLN A 315 35.03 5.09 -10.91
C GLN A 315 34.20 5.48 -9.67
N ALA A 316 34.35 6.71 -9.15
CA ALA A 316 33.66 7.18 -7.96
C ALA A 316 32.86 8.45 -8.27
N SER A 317 31.65 8.57 -7.72
CA SER A 317 30.80 9.75 -7.89
C SER A 317 30.20 10.20 -6.57
N PHE A 318 29.92 11.50 -6.47
CA PHE A 318 29.22 12.07 -5.33
C PHE A 318 27.72 11.99 -5.56
N ASN A 319 27.05 11.08 -4.85
CA ASN A 319 25.59 11.15 -4.74
C ASN A 319 25.16 12.41 -3.97
N PRO A 320 23.89 12.85 -4.09
CA PRO A 320 23.40 14.05 -3.41
C PRO A 320 23.59 14.06 -1.89
N PHE A 321 23.46 12.92 -1.20
CA PHE A 321 23.73 12.84 0.23
C PHE A 321 25.19 13.17 0.56
N THR A 322 26.14 12.70 -0.25
CA THR A 322 27.57 13.04 -0.11
C THR A 322 27.80 14.52 -0.35
N VAL A 323 27.17 15.12 -1.37
CA VAL A 323 27.23 16.57 -1.62
C VAL A 323 26.71 17.35 -0.41
N MET A 324 25.53 16.98 0.12
CA MET A 324 24.93 17.65 1.28
C MET A 324 25.79 17.50 2.54
N ARG A 325 26.41 16.33 2.78
CA ARG A 325 27.37 16.13 3.89
C ARG A 325 28.56 17.10 3.81
N HIS A 326 29.10 17.31 2.61
CA HIS A 326 30.18 18.27 2.40
C HIS A 326 29.72 19.72 2.57
N CYS A 327 28.49 20.04 2.14
CA CYS A 327 27.88 21.37 2.33
C CYS A 327 27.73 21.69 3.81
N LEU A 328 27.13 20.78 4.58
CA LEU A 328 26.98 20.89 6.03
C LEU A 328 28.34 21.08 6.72
N TYR A 329 29.32 20.24 6.37
CA TYR A 329 30.66 20.33 6.91
C TYR A 329 31.35 21.66 6.58
N LEU A 330 31.28 22.13 5.33
CA LEU A 330 31.89 23.40 4.92
C LEU A 330 31.26 24.58 5.68
N GLY A 331 29.95 24.57 5.86
CA GLY A 331 29.23 25.67 6.50
C GLY A 331 29.44 25.74 8.01
N GLN A 332 29.50 24.61 8.72
CA GLN A 332 29.79 24.58 10.17
C GLN A 332 30.69 23.40 10.54
N LYS A 333 31.98 23.51 10.23
CA LYS A 333 33.01 22.45 10.44
C LYS A 333 33.02 21.84 11.83
N GLY A 334 32.75 22.64 12.87
CA GLY A 334 32.72 22.18 14.26
C GLY A 334 31.58 21.21 14.54
N LYS A 335 30.35 21.57 14.16
CA LYS A 335 29.15 20.75 14.42
C LYS A 335 29.06 19.54 13.49
N PHE A 336 29.34 19.74 12.20
CA PHE A 336 29.20 18.70 11.17
C PHE A 336 30.49 17.93 10.90
N ARG A 337 31.47 17.99 11.81
CA ARG A 337 32.69 17.17 11.73
C ARG A 337 32.41 15.67 11.51
N PRO A 338 31.38 15.05 12.16
CA PRO A 338 31.06 13.64 11.95
C PRO A 338 30.37 13.35 10.60
N ALA A 339 29.89 14.37 9.88
CA ALA A 339 29.21 14.19 8.60
C ALA A 339 30.12 13.56 7.54
N LEU A 340 31.45 13.75 7.66
CA LEU A 340 32.48 13.22 6.78
C LEU A 340 33.44 12.29 7.53
N ARG A 341 33.76 11.14 6.92
CA ARG A 341 34.84 10.26 7.39
C ARG A 341 36.19 10.98 7.29
N ASN A 342 37.15 10.58 8.14
CA ASN A 342 38.46 11.24 8.24
C ASN A 342 39.16 11.40 6.88
N VAL A 343 39.18 10.35 6.04
CA VAL A 343 39.83 10.37 4.72
C VAL A 343 39.17 11.40 3.80
N ALA A 344 37.84 11.37 3.67
CA ALA A 344 37.10 12.31 2.82
C ALA A 344 37.27 13.76 3.31
N ARG A 345 37.25 13.96 4.64
CA ARG A 345 37.46 15.29 5.23
C ARG A 345 38.85 15.84 4.95
N GLN A 346 39.90 15.04 5.13
CA GLN A 346 41.29 15.47 4.88
C GLN A 346 41.52 15.79 3.41
N ALA A 347 40.99 14.97 2.49
CA ALA A 347 41.07 15.23 1.06
C ALA A 347 40.36 16.55 0.69
N PHE A 348 39.18 16.77 1.25
CA PHE A 348 38.43 18.01 1.02
C PHE A 348 39.13 19.24 1.62
N GLU A 349 39.66 19.15 2.85
CA GLU A 349 40.41 20.24 3.47
C GLU A 349 41.69 20.59 2.70
N SER A 350 42.40 19.59 2.17
CA SER A 350 43.60 19.80 1.34
C SER A 350 43.23 20.53 0.05
N TRP A 351 42.17 20.07 -0.63
CA TRP A 351 41.67 20.74 -1.83
C TRP A 351 41.24 22.19 -1.56
N LEU A 352 40.58 22.46 -0.42
CA LEU A 352 40.21 23.82 -0.02
C LEU A 352 41.43 24.73 0.15
N LEU A 353 42.51 24.24 0.75
CA LEU A 353 43.74 25.02 0.93
C LEU A 353 44.40 25.40 -0.40
N GLU A 354 44.32 24.52 -1.40
CA GLU A 354 44.90 24.73 -2.73
C GLU A 354 44.02 25.60 -3.64
N ASN A 355 42.72 25.64 -3.40
CA ASN A 355 41.72 26.26 -4.30
C ASN A 355 40.93 27.41 -3.66
N GLN A 356 41.31 27.86 -2.45
CA GLN A 356 40.86 29.12 -1.85
C GLN A 356 41.93 30.21 -2.08
N THR A 357 42.01 30.72 -3.32
CA THR A 357 42.57 32.04 -3.62
C THR A 357 41.62 32.81 -4.51
#